data_AF-A0A2N5CME2-F1
#
_entry.id   AF-A0A2N5CME2-F1
#
_cell.length_a   1.000
_cell.length_b   1.000
_cell.length_c   1.000
_cell.angle_alpha   90.00
_cell.angle_beta   90.00
_cell.angle_gamma   90.00
#
_symmetry.space_group_name_H-M   'P 1'
#
loop_
_entity.id
_entity.type
_entity.pdbx_description
1 polymer ?
#
loop_
_entity_poly.entity_id
_entity_poly.type
_entity_poly.pdbx_seq_one_letter_code
_entity_poly.pdbx_strand_id
1 'polypeptide(L)' 'MRDEQEDKTQYTVVVNHEEQYSIWPADRELPLGWQSTGFTGLKSQCLEYIQEVWTDMRPKSLREAREREQG' A
#
# COMPACT_ATOMS: atom_id res chain seq x y z
N MET A 1 15.03 -5.54 16.79
CA MET A 1 14.96 -6.32 15.56
C MET A 1 13.49 -6.59 15.27
N ARG A 2 12.83 -5.80 14.40
CA ARG A 2 11.38 -5.90 14.19
C ARG A 2 11.13 -6.21 12.71
N ASP A 3 11.01 -7.51 12.45
CA ASP A 3 10.34 -8.12 11.29
C ASP A 3 10.82 -7.67 9.90
N GLU A 4 12.07 -8.02 9.56
CA GLU A 4 12.60 -8.02 8.18
C GLU A 4 12.27 -9.35 7.49
N GLN A 5 11.04 -9.86 7.63
CA GLN A 5 10.63 -10.96 6.77
C GLN A 5 10.27 -10.37 5.41
N GLU A 6 11.18 -10.53 4.45
CA GLU A 6 10.90 -10.47 3.01
C GLU A 6 9.83 -11.53 2.68
N ASP A 7 8.58 -11.24 3.06
CA ASP A 7 7.42 -11.96 2.58
C ASP A 7 7.33 -11.70 1.07
N LYS A 8 7.84 -12.65 0.28
CA LYS A 8 7.68 -12.72 -1.19
C LYS A 8 6.21 -12.89 -1.61
N THR A 9 5.31 -12.92 -0.64
CA THR A 9 3.87 -12.96 -0.80
C THR A 9 3.41 -11.69 -1.50
N GLN A 10 2.59 -11.87 -2.55
CA GLN A 10 1.93 -10.76 -3.20
C GLN A 10 0.73 -10.32 -2.38
N TYR A 11 0.64 -9.02 -2.14
CA TYR A 11 -0.48 -8.36 -1.51
C TYR A 11 -1.15 -7.45 -2.52
N THR A 12 -2.46 -7.32 -2.43
CA THR A 12 -3.24 -6.33 -3.13
C THR A 12 -3.67 -5.25 -2.16
N VAL A 13 -3.65 -4.00 -2.60
CA VAL A 13 -4.17 -2.89 -1.81
C VAL A 13 -5.69 -2.91 -1.94
N VAL A 14 -6.34 -2.85 -0.80
CA VAL A 14 -7.80 -2.87 -0.68
C VAL A 14 -8.27 -1.61 0.03
N VAL A 15 -9.46 -1.17 -0.35
CA VAL A 15 -10.14 -0.02 0.24
C VAL A 15 -11.54 -0.44 0.65
N ASN A 16 -12.00 0.02 1.80
CA ASN A 16 -13.38 -0.18 2.23
C ASN A 16 -14.24 1.05 1.90
N HIS A 17 -15.53 0.96 2.22
CA HIS A 17 -16.50 2.04 2.05
C HIS A 17 -16.26 3.27 2.96
N GLU A 18 -15.37 3.15 3.96
CA GLU A 18 -14.94 4.25 4.84
C GLU A 18 -13.61 4.87 4.39
N GLU A 19 -13.18 4.60 3.16
CA GLU A 19 -11.91 5.08 2.58
C GLU A 19 -10.67 4.67 3.39
N GLN A 20 -10.76 3.56 4.13
CA GLN A 20 -9.63 2.97 4.84
C GLN A 20 -8.87 2.04 3.90
N TYR A 21 -7.58 2.32 3.74
CA TYR A 21 -6.68 1.51 2.92
C TYR A 21 -5.99 0.43 3.76
N SER A 22 -5.94 -0.79 3.24
CA SER A 22 -5.22 -1.90 3.86
C SER A 22 -4.58 -2.80 2.79
N ILE A 23 -3.72 -3.72 3.23
CA ILE A 23 -3.12 -4.73 2.34
C ILE A 23 -3.77 -6.08 2.62
N TRP A 24 -4.12 -6.79 1.56
CA TRP A 24 -4.72 -8.13 1.62
C TRP A 24 -3.91 -9.12 0.78
N PRO A 25 -3.72 -10.39 1.18
CA PRO A 25 -3.00 -11.36 0.38
C PRO A 25 -3.71 -11.56 -0.98
N ALA A 26 -2.98 -11.43 -2.08
CA ALA A 26 -3.55 -11.55 -3.44
C ALA A 26 -4.03 -12.97 -3.77
N ASP A 27 -3.54 -13.97 -3.04
CA ASP A 27 -3.95 -15.38 -3.13
C ASP A 27 -5.31 -15.67 -2.46
N ARG A 28 -5.87 -14.71 -1.72
CA ARG A 28 -7.14 -14.87 -1.00
C ARG A 28 -8.24 -14.03 -1.62
N GLU A 29 -9.45 -14.56 -1.58
CA GLU A 29 -10.65 -13.82 -1.91
C GLU A 29 -10.84 -12.59 -0.99
N LEU A 30 -11.41 -11.52 -1.55
CA LEU A 30 -11.65 -10.27 -0.84
C LEU A 30 -12.86 -10.41 0.09
N PRO A 31 -12.76 -9.95 1.35
CA PRO A 31 -13.90 -9.93 2.25
C PRO A 31 -14.98 -8.96 1.75
N LEU A 32 -16.24 -9.27 2.10
CA LEU A 32 -17.39 -8.45 1.72
C LEU A 32 -17.23 -7.00 2.22
N GLY A 33 -17.43 -6.03 1.34
CA GLY A 33 -17.30 -4.60 1.66
C GLY A 33 -15.89 -4.02 1.52
N TRP A 34 -14.92 -4.83 1.11
CA TRP A 34 -13.60 -4.39 0.66
C TRP A 34 -13.48 -4.53 -0.85
N GLN A 35 -12.81 -3.58 -1.48
CA GLN A 35 -12.60 -3.52 -2.92
C GLN A 35 -11.11 -3.40 -3.20
N SER A 36 -10.59 -4.16 -4.18
CA SER A 36 -9.21 -3.97 -4.60
C SER A 36 -9.06 -2.64 -5.33
N THR A 37 -7.98 -1.92 -5.06
CA THR A 37 -7.64 -0.69 -5.78
C THR A 37 -7.03 -0.96 -7.16
N GLY A 38 -6.76 -2.24 -7.45
CA GLY A 38 -6.04 -2.68 -8.65
C GLY A 38 -4.52 -2.70 -8.49
N PHE A 39 -3.98 -2.20 -7.37
CA PHE A 39 -2.55 -2.30 -7.07
C PHE A 39 -2.23 -3.64 -6.39
N THR A 40 -1.23 -4.35 -6.90
CA THR A 40 -0.72 -5.59 -6.31
C THR A 40 0.80 -5.59 -6.35
N GLY A 41 1.45 -5.96 -5.26
CA GLY A 41 2.90 -5.99 -5.15
C GLY A 41 3.35 -6.62 -3.84
N LEU A 42 4.63 -6.45 -3.51
CA LEU A 42 5.12 -6.86 -2.20
C LEU A 42 4.53 -6.00 -1.09
N LYS A 43 4.61 -6.48 0.15
CA LYS A 43 4.16 -5.75 1.34
C LYS A 43 4.67 -4.30 1.36
N SER A 44 5.97 -4.08 1.14
CA SER A 44 6.58 -2.75 1.13
C SER A 44 6.05 -1.87 0.01
N GLN A 45 5.88 -2.40 -1.20
CA GLN A 45 5.33 -1.64 -2.33
C GLN A 45 3.86 -1.25 -2.11
N CYS A 46 3.08 -2.17 -1.54
CA CYS A 46 1.68 -1.90 -1.21
C CYS A 46 1.55 -0.86 -0.10
N LEU A 47 2.40 -0.93 0.93
CA LEU A 47 2.44 0.08 2.00
C LEU A 47 2.92 1.44 1.50
N GLU A 48 3.85 1.49 0.54
CA GLU A 48 4.26 2.74 -0.11
C GLU A 48 3.12 3.32 -0.95
N TYR A 49 2.47 2.50 -1.78
CA TYR A 49 1.27 2.91 -2.52
C TYR A 49 0.17 3.43 -1.59
N ILE A 50 -0.12 2.73 -0.50
CA ILE A 50 -1.08 3.20 0.52
C ILE A 50 -0.64 4.54 1.09
N GLN A 51 0.64 4.71 1.43
CA GLN A 51 1.15 6.01 1.88
C GLN A 51 1.02 7.11 0.81
N GLU A 52 1.08 6.78 -0.49
CA GLU A 52 0.92 7.71 -1.63
C GLU A 52 -0.54 8.03 -1.99
N VAL A 53 -1.48 7.10 -1.76
CA VAL A 53 -2.91 7.33 -2.04
C VAL A 53 -3.68 7.81 -0.81
N TRP A 54 -3.29 7.32 0.37
CA TRP A 54 -3.82 7.74 1.68
C TRP A 54 -3.07 8.97 2.22
N THR A 55 -2.39 9.72 1.36
CA THR A 55 -1.71 10.98 1.68
C THR A 55 -2.61 12.21 1.57
N ASP A 56 -3.85 12.11 1.09
CA ASP A 56 -4.78 13.23 1.11
C ASP A 56 -5.46 13.41 2.49
N MET A 57 -4.63 13.52 3.52
CA MET A 57 -4.84 14.47 4.62
C MET A 57 -4.03 15.79 4.40
N ARG A 58 -3.41 15.93 3.19
CA ARG A 58 -2.79 17.07 2.45
C ARG A 58 -1.26 17.27 2.58
N PRO A 59 -0.61 17.98 1.61
CA PRO A 59 -0.62 17.85 0.15
C PRO A 59 0.81 17.64 -0.41
N LYS A 60 0.93 17.52 -1.75
CA LYS A 60 2.09 17.32 -2.65
C LYS A 60 3.52 17.83 -2.29
N SER A 61 3.75 18.59 -1.22
CA SER A 61 5.06 19.16 -0.87
C SER A 61 6.11 18.12 -0.42
N LEU A 62 5.71 16.89 -0.11
CA LEU A 62 6.61 15.78 0.25
C LEU A 62 6.99 14.89 -0.95
N ARG A 63 6.43 15.12 -2.15
CA ARG A 63 6.75 14.32 -3.36
C ARG A 63 8.19 14.51 -3.84
N GLU A 64 8.89 15.56 -3.43
CA GLU A 64 10.22 15.90 -3.96
C GLU A 64 11.40 15.48 -3.06
N ALA A 65 11.16 14.76 -1.96
CA ALA A 65 12.23 14.35 -1.04
C ALA A 65 12.85 12.98 -1.34
N ARG A 66 12.18 12.10 -2.10
CA ARG A 66 12.62 10.71 -2.34
C ARG A 66 13.29 10.43 -3.69
N GLU A 67 13.47 11.44 -4.55
CA GLU A 67 14.36 11.32 -5.72
C GLU A 67 15.85 11.52 -5.40
N ARG A 68 16.24 11.59 -4.11
CA ARG A 68 17.63 11.91 -3.70
C ARG A 68 18.45 10.74 -3.15
N GLU A 69 17.91 9.53 -3.06
CA GLU A 69 18.62 8.37 -2.48
C GLU A 69 19.05 7.28 -3.48
N GLN A 70 18.86 7.49 -4.78
CA GLN A 70 19.50 6.67 -5.80
C GLN A 70 20.09 7.62 -6.86
N GLY A 71 21.36 7.95 -6.66
CA GLY A 71 22.13 8.89 -7.49
C GLY A 71 22.56 8.35 -8.86
#